data_AF-A0A3M8WBH5-F1
#
_entry.id   AF-A0A3M8WBH5-F1
#
_cell.length_a   1.000
_cell.length_b   1.000
_cell.length_c   1.000
_cell.angle_alpha   90.00
_cell.angle_beta   90.00
_cell.angle_gamma   90.00
#
_symmetry.space_group_name_H-M   'P 1'
#
loop_
_entity.id
_entity.type
_entity.pdbx_description
1 polymer ?
#
loop_
_entity_poly.entity_id
_entity_poly.type
_entity_poly.pdbx_seq_one_letter_code
_entity_poly.pdbx_strand_id
1 'polypeptide(L)'
;MAVRFVQVPETEKDKEGVQETVTPVVVNGQTVETRIYGRTVIHCDIEPDVTADVQSVEIVVPVWADEEYETGEQNEDGSNTIAVRQTLKTERRVVDLGPDSLKALQEALQPFAVVSRPAEEPTAKKRGRPAKKAAQTPPSAS
;
A
#
# COMPACT_ATOMS: atom_id res chain seq x y z
N MET A 1 3.68 3.89 -2.83
CA MET A 1 3.65 5.22 -3.44
C MET A 1 3.40 5.06 -4.93
N ALA A 2 2.38 5.71 -5.46
CA ALA A 2 2.10 5.69 -6.89
C ALA A 2 3.08 6.62 -7.63
N VAL A 3 3.60 6.15 -8.76
CA VAL A 3 4.55 6.91 -9.57
C VAL A 3 4.15 6.87 -11.03
N ARG A 4 4.35 7.99 -11.74
CA ARG A 4 4.12 8.07 -13.18
C ARG A 4 5.36 8.56 -13.90
N PHE A 5 5.56 8.07 -15.12
CA PHE A 5 6.60 8.56 -16.02
C PHE A 5 6.09 9.81 -16.73
N VAL A 6 6.82 10.92 -16.60
CA VAL A 6 6.55 12.17 -17.33
C VAL A 6 7.68 12.40 -18.33
N GLN A 7 7.32 12.48 -19.60
CA GLN A 7 8.27 12.81 -20.66
C GLN A 7 8.75 14.26 -20.51
N VAL A 8 10.05 14.49 -20.66
CA VAL A 8 10.69 15.81 -20.60
C VAL A 8 11.39 16.12 -21.94
N PRO A 9 11.61 17.40 -22.27
CA PRO A 9 12.39 17.77 -23.44
C PRO A 9 13.84 17.26 -23.37
N GLU A 10 14.48 17.00 -24.51
CA GLU A 10 15.88 16.57 -24.56
C GLU A 10 16.85 17.57 -23.89
N THR A 11 16.52 18.87 -23.90
CA THR A 11 17.31 19.90 -23.19
C THR A 11 17.42 19.66 -21.69
N GLU A 12 16.58 18.78 -21.13
CA GLU A 12 16.56 18.42 -19.72
C GLU A 12 17.18 17.05 -19.44
N LYS A 13 17.78 16.37 -20.44
CA LYS A 13 18.29 15.01 -20.30
C LYS A 13 19.33 14.82 -19.19
N ASP A 14 20.09 15.86 -18.89
CA ASP A 14 21.15 15.84 -17.86
C ASP A 14 20.65 16.31 -16.48
N LYS A 15 19.35 16.62 -16.34
CA LYS A 15 18.77 16.99 -15.05
C LYS A 15 18.59 15.76 -14.15
N GLU A 16 18.65 15.99 -12.85
CA GLU A 16 18.49 14.95 -11.84
C GLU A 16 17.16 14.18 -12.01
N GLY A 17 17.26 12.85 -11.96
CA GLY A 17 16.10 11.95 -12.04
C GLY A 17 15.55 11.70 -13.46
N VAL A 18 16.13 12.31 -14.49
CA VAL A 18 15.77 12.05 -15.89
C VAL A 18 16.47 10.80 -16.41
N GLN A 19 15.72 9.94 -17.10
CA GLN A 19 16.17 8.68 -17.69
C GLN A 19 15.83 8.66 -19.18
N GLU A 20 16.74 8.10 -19.98
CA GLU A 20 16.49 7.79 -21.39
C GLU A 20 15.70 6.48 -21.50
N THR A 21 14.64 6.48 -22.29
CA THR A 21 13.81 5.31 -22.60
C THR A 21 13.62 5.22 -24.10
N VAL A 22 13.65 4.01 -24.65
CA VAL A 22 13.39 3.77 -26.07
C VAL A 22 11.94 3.32 -26.24
N THR A 23 11.18 4.06 -27.04
CA THR A 23 9.77 3.74 -27.30
C THR A 23 9.59 3.46 -28.79
N PRO A 24 8.96 2.33 -29.17
CA PRO A 24 8.65 2.05 -30.57
C PRO A 24 7.51 2.96 -31.03
N VAL A 25 7.74 3.72 -32.10
CA VAL A 25 6.74 4.59 -32.74
C VAL A 25 6.50 4.08 -34.16
N VAL A 26 5.24 3.88 -34.53
CA VAL A 26 4.88 3.47 -35.88
C VAL A 26 4.72 4.70 -36.76
N VAL A 27 5.57 4.83 -37.79
CA VAL A 27 5.49 5.89 -38.79
C VAL A 27 5.36 5.22 -40.16
N ASN A 28 4.25 5.49 -40.87
CA ASN A 28 3.97 4.90 -42.19
C ASN A 28 4.07 3.36 -42.24
N GLY A 29 3.66 2.67 -41.18
CA GLY A 29 3.69 1.20 -41.11
C GLY A 29 5.06 0.59 -40.80
N GLN A 30 6.08 1.41 -40.56
CA GLN A 30 7.38 0.96 -40.05
C GLN A 30 7.52 1.32 -38.57
N THR A 31 7.99 0.37 -37.75
CA THR A 31 8.34 0.61 -36.35
C THR A 31 9.71 1.27 -36.29
N VAL A 32 9.75 2.52 -35.83
CA VAL A 32 10.98 3.28 -35.60
C VAL A 32 11.17 3.44 -34.10
N GLU A 33 12.35 3.07 -33.61
CA GLU A 33 12.72 3.28 -32.21
C GLU A 33 13.04 4.76 -31.98
N THR A 34 12.29 5.41 -31.10
CA THR A 34 12.52 6.81 -30.73
C THR A 34 13.00 6.88 -29.30
N ARG A 35 14.08 7.63 -29.08
CA ARG A 35 14.57 7.94 -27.74
C ARG A 35 13.73 9.04 -27.14
N ILE A 36 13.18 8.78 -25.96
CA ILE A 36 12.47 9.75 -25.15
C ILE A 36 13.20 9.90 -23.83
N TYR A 37 13.19 11.11 -23.29
CA TYR A 37 13.70 11.40 -21.95
C TYR A 37 12.50 11.60 -21.05
N GLY A 38 12.55 11.07 -19.83
CA GLY A 38 11.51 11.32 -18.85
C GLY A 38 11.96 11.00 -17.46
N ARG A 39 11.15 11.41 -16.48
CA ARG A 39 11.42 11.20 -15.07
C ARG A 39 10.23 10.58 -14.40
N THR A 40 10.51 9.75 -13.40
CA THR A 40 9.49 9.16 -12.53
C THR A 40 9.14 10.19 -11.45
N VAL A 41 7.88 10.60 -11.39
CA VAL A 41 7.39 11.54 -10.38
C VAL A 41 6.34 10.87 -9.51
N ILE A 42 6.40 11.17 -8.22
CA ILE A 42 5.31 10.88 -7.28
C ILE A 42 4.19 11.87 -7.61
N HIS A 43 2.95 11.39 -7.58
CA HIS A 43 1.77 12.22 -7.82
C HIS A 43 0.74 12.01 -6.72
N CYS A 44 -0.15 12.98 -6.55
CA CYS A 44 -1.31 12.79 -5.69
C CYS A 44 -2.23 11.70 -6.26
N ASP A 45 -2.71 10.81 -5.40
CA ASP A 45 -3.63 9.73 -5.77
C ASP A 45 -5.04 10.24 -6.12
N ILE A 46 -5.44 11.41 -5.61
CA ILE A 46 -6.73 12.05 -5.88
C ILE A 46 -6.65 12.96 -7.12
N GLU A 47 -5.57 13.74 -7.22
CA GLU A 47 -5.35 14.71 -8.29
C GLU A 47 -4.04 14.38 -9.03
N PRO A 48 -4.05 13.50 -10.04
CA PRO A 48 -2.83 12.97 -10.65
C PRO A 48 -1.89 14.01 -11.26
N ASP A 49 -2.39 15.21 -11.55
CA ASP A 49 -1.60 16.31 -12.09
C ASP A 49 -0.78 17.07 -11.04
N VAL A 50 -1.09 16.89 -9.76
CA VAL A 50 -0.32 17.45 -8.65
C VAL A 50 0.85 16.53 -8.34
N THR A 51 2.06 17.02 -8.62
CA THR A 51 3.33 16.30 -8.37
C THR A 51 4.25 17.01 -7.39
N ALA A 52 3.87 18.23 -6.96
CA ALA A 52 4.63 19.03 -6.01
C ALA A 52 4.14 18.74 -4.57
N ASP A 53 5.09 18.68 -3.63
CA ASP A 53 4.83 18.55 -2.18
C ASP A 53 3.89 17.40 -1.79
N VAL A 54 3.93 16.31 -2.55
CA VAL A 54 3.12 15.11 -2.28
C VAL A 54 3.68 14.37 -1.07
N GLN A 55 2.80 14.02 -0.13
CA GLN A 55 3.15 13.29 1.09
C GLN A 55 2.36 11.97 1.19
N SER A 56 3.02 10.90 1.59
CA SER A 56 2.34 9.66 1.96
C SER A 56 1.76 9.77 3.36
N VAL A 57 0.47 9.48 3.50
CA VAL A 57 -0.26 9.50 4.77
C VAL A 57 -0.75 8.09 5.07
N GLU A 58 -0.43 7.58 6.25
CA GLU A 58 -1.06 6.37 6.79
C GLU A 58 -2.40 6.74 7.45
N ILE A 59 -3.48 6.07 7.04
CA ILE A 59 -4.81 6.24 7.62
C ILE A 59 -5.34 4.91 8.14
N VAL A 60 -6.05 4.97 9.27
CA VAL A 60 -6.76 3.81 9.85
C VAL A 60 -8.25 4.03 9.70
N VAL A 61 -8.90 3.17 8.91
CA VAL A 61 -10.32 3.31 8.56
C VAL A 61 -11.12 2.20 9.23
N PRO A 62 -12.18 2.53 10.00
CA PRO A 62 -13.12 1.54 10.49
C PRO A 62 -13.99 1.03 9.32
N VAL A 63 -14.09 -0.30 9.18
CA VAL A 63 -14.87 -0.96 8.14
C VAL A 63 -15.75 -2.06 8.74
N TRP A 64 -16.96 -2.22 8.22
CA TRP A 64 -17.78 -3.38 8.51
C TRP A 64 -17.33 -4.53 7.62
N ALA A 65 -16.95 -5.64 8.23
CA ALA A 65 -16.52 -6.84 7.53
C ALA A 65 -17.25 -8.05 8.05
N ASP A 66 -17.51 -8.99 7.15
CA ASP A 66 -18.08 -10.28 7.50
C ASP A 66 -17.03 -11.12 8.26
N GLU A 67 -17.47 -11.75 9.33
CA GLU A 67 -16.69 -12.68 10.13
C GLU A 67 -17.50 -13.97 10.31
N GLU A 68 -16.93 -15.07 9.82
CA GLU A 68 -17.40 -16.41 10.12
C GLU A 68 -17.12 -16.77 11.56
N TYR A 69 -18.10 -17.36 12.24
CA TYR A 69 -17.96 -17.87 13.58
C TYR A 69 -18.71 -19.19 13.75
N GLU A 70 -18.20 -20.04 14.64
CA GLU A 70 -18.88 -21.28 15.01
C GLU A 70 -20.05 -20.97 15.92
N THR A 71 -21.24 -21.46 15.54
CA THR A 71 -22.48 -21.23 16.28
C THR A 71 -22.62 -22.14 17.52
N GLY A 72 -21.83 -23.22 17.58
CA GLY A 72 -21.98 -24.27 18.59
C GLY A 72 -22.99 -25.36 18.23
N GLU A 73 -23.68 -25.25 17.09
CA GLU A 73 -24.57 -26.28 16.55
C GLU A 73 -23.82 -27.22 15.60
N GLN A 74 -24.28 -28.47 15.46
CA GLN A 74 -23.72 -29.44 14.51
C GLN A 74 -24.70 -29.74 13.38
N ASN A 75 -24.15 -29.83 12.16
CA ASN A 75 -24.85 -30.33 10.99
C ASN A 75 -25.06 -31.85 11.07
N GLU A 76 -25.93 -32.39 10.22
CA GLU A 76 -26.22 -33.84 10.16
C GLU A 76 -25.00 -34.71 9.83
N ASP A 77 -23.99 -34.13 9.17
CA ASP A 77 -22.71 -34.78 8.85
C ASP A 77 -21.68 -34.71 10.00
N GLY A 78 -22.05 -34.13 11.14
CA GLY A 78 -21.21 -33.96 12.33
C GLY A 78 -20.24 -32.78 12.26
N SER A 79 -20.30 -31.95 11.21
CA SER A 79 -19.53 -30.70 11.13
C SER A 79 -20.15 -29.58 11.97
N ASN A 80 -19.33 -28.61 12.39
CA ASN A 80 -19.81 -27.43 13.11
C ASN A 80 -20.54 -26.48 12.15
N THR A 81 -21.68 -25.94 12.59
CA THR A 81 -22.43 -24.93 11.85
C THR A 81 -21.72 -23.58 11.97
N ILE A 82 -21.34 -23.04 10.81
CA ILE A 82 -20.71 -21.73 10.68
C ILE A 82 -21.79 -20.71 10.30
N ALA A 83 -21.80 -19.58 11.00
CA ALA A 83 -22.62 -18.42 10.65
C ALA A 83 -21.74 -17.20 10.37
N VAL A 84 -22.31 -16.22 9.69
CA VAL A 84 -21.64 -14.95 9.37
C VAL A 84 -22.28 -13.83 10.16
N ARG A 85 -21.44 -12.97 10.74
CA ARG A 85 -21.86 -11.71 11.36
C ARG A 85 -21.03 -10.54 10.85
N GLN A 86 -21.58 -9.34 10.89
CA GLN A 86 -20.81 -8.13 10.64
C GLN A 86 -20.06 -7.71 11.90
N THR A 87 -18.75 -7.54 11.79
CA THR A 87 -17.92 -6.96 12.85
C THR A 87 -17.19 -5.72 12.36
N LEU A 88 -17.02 -4.75 13.27
CA LEU A 88 -16.25 -3.54 12.99
C LEU A 88 -14.76 -3.89 13.07
N LYS A 89 -14.06 -3.81 11.94
CA LYS A 89 -12.62 -4.01 11.83
C LYS A 89 -11.94 -2.69 11.49
N THR A 90 -10.64 -2.63 11.69
CA THR A 90 -9.80 -1.48 11.29
C THR A 90 -8.87 -1.88 10.18
N GLU A 91 -8.85 -1.11 9.09
CA GLU A 91 -7.94 -1.31 7.97
C GLU A 91 -6.94 -0.18 7.89
N ARG A 92 -5.66 -0.52 7.79
CA ARG A 92 -4.59 0.45 7.55
C ARG A 92 -4.39 0.63 6.06
N ARG A 93 -4.35 1.87 5.61
CA ARG A 93 -4.13 2.26 4.23
C ARG A 93 -3.05 3.33 4.18
N VAL A 94 -2.36 3.41 3.04
CA VAL A 94 -1.45 4.51 2.72
C VAL A 94 -1.97 5.19 1.46
N VAL A 95 -1.99 6.52 1.46
CA VAL A 95 -2.43 7.34 0.33
C VAL A 95 -1.44 8.49 0.12
N ASP A 96 -1.14 8.80 -1.13
CA ASP A 96 -0.26 9.91 -1.51
C ASP A 96 -1.09 11.16 -1.82
N LEU A 97 -0.93 12.23 -1.04
CA LEU A 97 -1.76 13.43 -1.13
C LEU A 97 -0.92 14.67 -1.43
N GLY A 98 -1.39 15.47 -2.39
CA GLY A 98 -0.92 16.84 -2.59
C GLY A 98 -1.41 17.77 -1.48
N PRO A 99 -0.92 19.03 -1.41
CA PRO A 99 -1.18 19.95 -0.30
C PRO A 99 -2.66 20.19 -0.02
N ASP A 100 -3.46 20.46 -1.06
CA ASP A 100 -4.89 20.76 -0.90
C ASP A 100 -5.69 19.53 -0.46
N SER A 101 -5.39 18.38 -1.07
CA SER A 101 -5.99 17.09 -0.68
C SER A 101 -5.62 16.66 0.75
N LEU A 102 -4.37 16.90 1.18
CA LEU A 102 -3.91 16.66 2.55
C LEU A 102 -4.64 17.58 3.54
N LYS A 103 -4.79 18.86 3.20
CA LYS A 103 -5.54 19.82 4.01
C LYS A 103 -7.01 19.41 4.13
N ALA A 104 -7.65 19.00 3.04
CA ALA A 104 -9.03 18.53 3.05
C ALA A 104 -9.19 17.29 3.95
N LEU A 105 -8.24 16.35 3.94
CA LEU A 105 -8.24 15.20 4.86
C LEU A 105 -8.16 15.66 6.32
N GLN A 106 -7.27 16.59 6.64
CA GLN A 106 -7.11 17.12 7.99
C GLN A 106 -8.39 17.81 8.50
N GLU A 107 -9.01 18.64 7.66
CA GLU A 107 -10.27 19.33 7.97
C GLU A 107 -11.41 18.32 8.19
N ALA A 108 -11.50 17.27 7.35
CA ALA A 108 -12.52 16.23 7.48
C ALA A 108 -12.38 15.41 8.78
N LEU A 109 -11.14 15.16 9.23
CA LEU A 109 -10.87 14.40 10.45
C LEU A 109 -10.95 15.24 11.73
N GLN A 110 -10.88 16.57 11.62
CA GLN A 110 -10.81 17.48 12.77
C GLN A 110 -11.94 17.30 13.80
N PRO A 111 -13.23 17.16 13.42
CA PRO A 111 -14.30 16.98 14.40
C PRO A 111 -14.14 15.72 15.25
N PHE A 112 -13.58 14.64 14.67
CA PHE A 112 -13.35 13.38 15.36
C PHE A 112 -12.10 13.45 16.24
N ALA A 113 -11.03 14.08 15.73
CA ALA A 113 -9.78 14.26 16.46
C ALA A 113 -10.00 14.98 17.80
N VAL A 114 -10.80 16.06 17.80
CA VAL A 114 -11.08 16.90 18.99
C VAL A 114 -11.73 16.12 20.15
N VAL A 115 -12.60 15.15 19.84
CA VAL A 115 -13.31 14.37 20.87
C VAL A 115 -12.63 13.04 21.19
N SER A 116 -11.68 12.62 20.36
CA SER A 116 -10.94 11.37 20.53
C SER A 116 -9.84 11.48 21.59
N ARG A 117 -9.47 10.33 22.17
CA ARG A 117 -8.26 10.19 23.00
C ARG A 117 -7.10 9.65 22.16
N PRO A 118 -5.85 10.02 22.45
CA PRO A 118 -4.68 9.36 21.89
C PRO A 118 -4.74 7.84 22.13
N ALA A 119 -4.46 7.05 21.10
CA ALA A 119 -4.29 5.61 21.21
C ALA A 119 -2.79 5.28 21.20
N GLU A 120 -2.38 4.25 21.95
CA GLU A 120 -1.02 3.74 21.86
C GLU A 120 -0.74 3.18 20.47
N GLU A 121 0.48 3.39 19.98
CA GLU A 121 0.89 2.78 18.73
C GLU A 121 0.80 1.25 18.83
N PRO A 122 0.14 0.59 17.86
CA PRO A 122 0.05 -0.86 17.86
C PRO A 122 1.45 -1.47 17.75
N THR A 123 1.87 -2.17 18.81
CA THR A 123 3.17 -2.82 18.86
C THR A 123 3.35 -3.76 17.66
N ALA A 124 4.40 -3.53 16.88
CA ALA A 124 4.77 -4.43 15.80
C ALA A 124 4.99 -5.83 16.38
N LYS A 125 4.10 -6.79 16.08
CA LYS A 125 4.33 -8.20 16.41
C LYS A 125 5.61 -8.62 15.69
N LYS A 126 6.73 -8.71 16.42
CA LYS A 126 7.94 -9.38 15.93
C LYS A 126 7.50 -10.79 15.52
N ARG A 127 7.52 -11.10 14.21
CA ARG A 127 7.37 -12.46 13.72
C ARG A 127 8.49 -13.27 14.37
N GLY A 128 8.15 -14.02 15.41
CA GLY A 128 9.06 -14.96 16.04
C GLY A 128 9.54 -15.91 14.95
N ARG A 129 10.83 -15.80 14.58
CA ARG A 129 11.48 -16.79 13.74
C ARG A 129 11.30 -18.13 14.46
N PRO A 130 10.70 -19.17 13.84
CA PRO A 130 10.62 -20.46 14.50
C PRO A 130 12.04 -20.89 14.86
N ALA A 131 12.26 -21.21 16.14
CA ALA A 131 13.55 -21.70 16.60
C ALA A 131 13.89 -22.93 15.78
N LYS A 132 15.00 -22.85 15.03
CA LYS A 132 15.57 -23.99 14.32
C LYS A 132 15.87 -25.04 15.40
N LYS A 133 15.10 -26.13 15.46
CA LYS A 133 15.44 -27.29 16.30
C LYS A 133 16.89 -27.65 15.96
N ALA A 134 17.79 -27.46 16.92
CA ALA A 134 19.16 -27.93 16.78
C ALA A 134 19.09 -29.45 16.55
N ALA A 135 19.66 -29.91 15.44
CA ALA A 135 19.80 -31.33 15.17
C ALA A 135 20.66 -31.92 16.30
N GLN A 136 20.12 -32.91 17.01
CA GLN A 136 20.87 -33.70 17.98
C GLN A 136 21.89 -34.53 17.22
N THR A 137 23.17 -34.24 17.43
CA THR A 137 24.27 -35.12 16.99
C THR A 137 24.21 -36.39 17.86
N PRO A 138 24.22 -37.60 17.27
CA PRO A 138 24.27 -38.82 18.07
C PRO A 138 25.63 -38.95 18.78
N PRO A 139 25.69 -39.55 19.98
CA PRO A 139 26.94 -39.73 20.69
C PRO A 139 27.82 -40.76 19.96
N SER A 140 29.10 -40.42 19.85
CA SER A 140 30.13 -41.32 19.32
C SER A 140 30.28 -42.52 20.27
N ALA A 141 30.05 -43.72 19.75
CA ALA A 141 30.34 -44.96 20.47
C ALA A 141 31.85 -45.10 20.66
N SER A 142 32.26 -45.50 21.87
CA SER A 142 33.60 -46.02 22.19
C SER A 142 33.59 -47.53 22.12
#